data_AF-A0AA91RGQ9-F1
#
_entry.id   AF-A0AA91RGQ9-F1
#
_cell.length_a   1.000
_cell.length_b   1.000
_cell.length_c   1.000
_cell.angle_alpha   90.00
_cell.angle_beta   90.00
_cell.angle_gamma   90.00
#
_symmetry.space_group_name_H-M   'P 1'
#
loop_
_entity.id
_entity.type
_entity.pdbx_description
1 polymer ?
#
loop_
_entity_poly.entity_id
_entity_poly.type
_entity_poly.pdbx_seq_one_letter_code
_entity_poly.pdbx_strand_id
1 'polypeptide(L)'
;MHKWLKRGVFVCLVALVIEGAFTLPFMAVYYGWPTLPLRDICSELMKVRYSDDTLECKYPYPLSGAPFGGAPEAAGQHTARDKWGVQPVPQYHRIGFRELVKIHDQRLARQGGS
;
A
#
# COMPACT_ATOMS: atom_id res chain seq x y z
N MET A 1 2.83 52.27 11.56
CA MET A 1 2.41 51.47 10.40
C MET A 1 3.02 50.04 10.33
N HIS A 2 4.13 49.74 11.02
CA HIS A 2 4.75 48.39 11.05
C HIS A 2 4.00 47.29 11.84
N LYS A 3 3.20 47.64 12.86
CA LYS A 3 2.55 46.66 13.76
C LYS A 3 1.42 45.86 13.09
N TRP A 4 0.67 46.48 12.17
CA TRP A 4 -0.44 45.81 11.46
C TRP A 4 0.08 44.80 10.45
N LEU A 5 1.12 45.16 9.69
CA LEU A 5 1.79 44.22 8.78
C LEU A 5 2.38 43.04 9.56
N LYS A 6 3.05 43.29 10.69
CA LYS A 6 3.59 42.22 11.54
C LYS A 6 2.49 41.27 12.04
N ARG A 7 1.32 41.79 12.42
CA ARG A 7 0.16 40.97 12.83
C ARG A 7 -0.40 40.17 11.65
N GLY A 8 -0.55 40.78 10.48
CA GLY A 8 -1.01 40.09 9.27
C GLY A 8 -0.08 38.94 8.88
N VAL A 9 1.23 39.20 8.83
CA VAL A 9 2.25 38.17 8.53
C VAL A 9 2.24 37.06 9.58
N PHE A 10 2.09 37.40 10.87
CA PHE A 10 2.00 36.39 11.92
C PHE A 10 0.77 35.48 11.76
N VAL A 11 -0.40 36.04 11.41
CA VAL A 11 -1.60 35.26 11.12
C VAL A 11 -1.40 34.34 9.92
N CYS A 12 -0.81 34.84 8.82
CA CYS A 12 -0.53 34.01 7.65
C CYS A 12 0.46 32.87 7.97
N LEU A 13 1.50 33.13 8.76
CA LEU A 13 2.45 32.10 9.18
C LEU A 13 1.78 31.02 10.03
N VAL A 14 0.90 31.41 10.97
CA VAL A 14 0.14 30.45 11.77
C VAL A 14 -0.81 29.63 10.90
N ALA A 15 -1.49 30.26 9.94
CA ALA A 15 -2.37 29.55 9.00
C ALA A 15 -1.59 28.51 8.18
N LEU A 16 -0.40 28.86 7.69
CA LEU A 16 0.44 27.97 6.89
C LEU A 16 0.93 26.76 7.71
N VAL A 17 1.28 26.98 8.99
CA VAL A 17 1.63 25.88 9.91
C VAL A 17 0.43 24.96 10.13
N ILE A 18 -0.76 25.51 10.35
CA ILE A 18 -1.98 24.71 10.53
C ILE A 18 -2.26 23.90 9.27
N GLU A 19 -2.23 24.53 8.09
CA GLU A 19 -2.45 23.85 6.81
C GLU A 19 -1.46 22.69 6.61
N GLY A 20 -0.17 22.93 6.79
CA GLY A 20 0.86 21.90 6.68
C GLY A 20 0.72 20.78 7.71
N ALA A 21 0.42 21.13 8.97
CA ALA A 21 0.26 20.17 10.05
C ALA A 21 -0.94 19.23 9.85
N PHE A 22 -2.03 19.71 9.25
CA PHE A 22 -3.23 18.90 9.00
C PHE A 22 -3.23 18.19 7.64
N THR A 23 -2.42 18.64 6.68
CA THR A 23 -2.34 17.99 5.35
C THR A 23 -1.90 16.53 5.47
N LEU A 24 -0.82 16.23 6.20
CA LEU A 24 -0.32 14.85 6.31
C LEU A 24 -1.26 13.92 7.08
N PRO A 25 -1.80 14.28 8.26
CA PRO A 25 -2.80 13.46 8.95
C PRO A 25 -4.06 13.23 8.10
N PHE A 26 -4.55 14.25 7.41
CA PHE A 26 -5.71 14.11 6.53
C PHE A 26 -5.43 13.14 5.38
N MET A 27 -4.27 13.27 4.72
CA MET A 27 -3.84 12.37 3.66
C MET A 27 -3.70 10.92 4.18
N ALA A 28 -3.14 10.73 5.38
CA ALA A 28 -3.01 9.42 5.99
C ALA A 28 -4.39 8.78 6.28
N VAL A 29 -5.37 9.55 6.75
CA VAL A 29 -6.75 9.04 6.95
C VAL A 29 -7.44 8.74 5.60
N TYR A 30 -7.23 9.58 4.59
CA TYR A 30 -7.88 9.45 3.29
C TYR A 30 -7.33 8.28 2.46
N TYR A 31 -6.01 8.19 2.31
CA TYR A 31 -5.35 7.14 1.53
C TYR A 31 -5.18 5.83 2.31
N GLY A 32 -5.33 5.88 3.63
CA GLY A 32 -5.20 4.75 4.53
C GLY A 32 -3.91 4.83 5.34
N TRP A 33 -4.03 4.67 6.66
CA TRP A 33 -2.90 4.73 7.56
C TRP A 33 -1.98 3.52 7.32
N PRO A 34 -0.66 3.69 7.15
CA PRO A 34 0.27 2.59 6.93
C PRO A 34 0.47 1.82 8.23
N THR A 35 -0.48 0.95 8.59
CA THR A 35 -0.38 0.04 9.73
C THR A 35 0.44 -1.21 9.41
N LEU A 36 0.58 -1.55 8.13
CA LEU A 36 1.28 -2.75 7.66
C LEU A 36 2.72 -2.45 7.24
N PRO A 37 3.69 -3.32 7.60
CA PRO A 37 5.05 -3.23 7.07
C PRO A 37 5.07 -3.60 5.58
N LEU A 38 6.08 -3.10 4.85
CA LEU A 38 6.20 -3.29 3.39
C LEU A 38 6.17 -4.76 2.95
N ARG A 39 6.72 -5.67 3.76
CA ARG A 39 6.70 -7.11 3.48
C ARG A 39 5.28 -7.67 3.47
N ASP A 40 4.44 -7.25 4.40
CA ASP A 40 3.07 -7.75 4.51
C ASP A 40 2.21 -7.15 3.40
N ILE A 41 2.43 -5.88 3.05
CA ILE A 41 1.79 -5.24 1.88
C ILE A 41 2.11 -6.02 0.60
N CYS A 42 3.39 -6.35 0.39
CA CYS A 42 3.82 -7.16 -0.75
C CYS A 42 3.11 -8.52 -0.77
N SER A 43 3.08 -9.20 0.37
CA SER A 43 2.47 -10.53 0.50
C SER A 43 0.98 -10.48 0.20
N GLU A 44 0.25 -9.50 0.75
CA GLU A 44 -1.18 -9.31 0.50
C GLU A 44 -1.48 -8.96 -0.97
N LEU A 45 -0.64 -8.14 -1.60
CA LEU A 45 -0.77 -7.87 -3.04
C LEU A 45 -0.54 -9.11 -3.89
N MET A 46 0.42 -9.97 -3.54
CA MET A 46 0.63 -11.25 -4.22
C MET A 46 -0.57 -12.18 -4.05
N LYS A 47 -1.12 -12.29 -2.84
CA LYS A 47 -2.30 -13.11 -2.54
C LYS A 47 -3.48 -12.71 -3.42
N VAL A 48 -3.73 -11.41 -3.56
CA VAL A 48 -4.77 -10.85 -4.44
C VAL A 48 -4.47 -11.16 -5.91
N ARG A 49 -3.26 -10.84 -6.38
CA ARG A 49 -2.86 -11.00 -7.78
C ARG A 49 -3.00 -12.45 -8.27
N TYR A 50 -2.55 -13.40 -7.47
CA TYR A 50 -2.58 -14.82 -7.81
C TYR A 50 -3.81 -15.54 -7.27
N SER A 51 -4.73 -14.86 -6.57
CA SER A 51 -5.89 -15.50 -5.93
C SER A 51 -5.53 -16.70 -5.04
N ASP A 52 -4.40 -16.60 -4.33
CA ASP A 52 -3.84 -17.65 -3.49
C ASP A 52 -3.39 -17.09 -2.14
N ASP A 53 -4.07 -17.51 -1.08
CA ASP A 53 -3.86 -17.02 0.28
C ASP A 53 -2.58 -17.53 0.95
N THR A 54 -1.87 -18.49 0.33
CA THR A 54 -0.65 -19.10 0.86
C THR A 54 0.63 -18.39 0.45
N LEU A 55 0.54 -17.43 -0.48
CA LEU A 55 1.69 -16.72 -1.01
C LEU A 55 2.23 -15.68 -0.04
N GLU A 56 3.54 -15.73 0.20
CA GLU A 56 4.26 -14.76 1.02
C GLU A 56 5.45 -14.17 0.24
N CYS A 57 5.69 -12.88 0.40
CA CYS A 57 6.87 -12.24 -0.18
C CYS A 57 8.12 -12.63 0.61
N LYS A 58 9.16 -13.04 -0.13
CA LYS A 58 10.50 -13.28 0.43
C LYS A 58 11.23 -11.96 0.59
N TYR A 59 11.61 -11.62 1.82
CA TYR A 59 12.42 -10.46 2.13
C TYR A 59 13.59 -10.85 3.04
N PRO A 60 14.83 -10.46 2.73
CA PRO A 60 15.26 -9.76 1.52
C PRO A 60 15.15 -10.64 0.26
N TYR A 61 14.85 -10.04 -0.89
CA TYR A 61 14.84 -10.75 -2.16
C TYR A 61 16.27 -11.21 -2.50
N PRO A 62 16.48 -12.46 -2.96
CA PRO A 62 17.82 -12.93 -3.30
C PRO A 62 18.43 -12.08 -4.40
N LEU A 63 19.70 -11.68 -4.24
CA LEU A 63 20.44 -10.91 -5.24
C LEU A 63 20.56 -11.65 -6.59
N SER A 64 20.52 -12.98 -6.56
CA SER A 64 20.49 -13.80 -7.77
C SER A 64 19.13 -13.83 -8.46
N GLY A 65 18.06 -13.27 -7.87
CA GLY A 65 16.73 -13.24 -8.45
C GLY A 65 16.64 -12.29 -9.66
N ALA A 66 15.47 -12.25 -10.32
CA ALA A 66 15.23 -11.27 -11.38
C ALA A 66 15.54 -9.83 -10.91
N PRO A 67 16.21 -8.98 -11.73
CA PRO A 67 16.55 -9.16 -13.14
C PRO A 67 17.88 -9.90 -13.42
N PHE A 68 18.63 -10.34 -12.40
CA PHE A 68 19.99 -10.90 -12.54
C PHE A 68 20.03 -12.40 -12.93
N GLY A 69 18.96 -12.92 -13.55
CA GLY A 69 18.92 -14.28 -14.12
C GLY A 69 18.24 -15.35 -13.25
N GLY A 70 17.86 -15.04 -12.02
CA GLY A 70 17.06 -15.95 -11.19
C GLY A 70 15.57 -15.88 -11.48
N ALA A 71 14.83 -16.83 -10.91
CA ALA A 71 13.39 -16.90 -11.04
C ALA A 71 12.72 -15.59 -10.56
N PRO A 72 11.64 -15.13 -11.22
CA PRO A 72 10.84 -14.02 -10.72
C PRO A 72 10.06 -14.39 -9.46
N GLU A 73 9.56 -13.39 -8.75
CA GLU A 73 8.61 -13.58 -7.65
C GLU A 73 7.39 -14.38 -8.14
N ALA A 74 6.97 -15.36 -7.34
CA ALA A 74 5.89 -16.30 -7.68
C ALA A 74 6.07 -17.08 -9.00
N ALA A 75 7.32 -17.40 -9.38
CA ALA A 75 7.59 -18.29 -10.50
C ALA A 75 6.89 -19.65 -10.35
N GLY A 76 6.26 -20.14 -11.42
CA GLY A 76 5.52 -21.40 -11.43
C GLY A 76 4.14 -21.31 -10.78
N GLN A 77 3.65 -20.11 -10.45
CA GLN A 77 2.30 -19.96 -9.92
C GLN A 77 1.25 -19.97 -11.03
N HIS A 78 0.21 -20.79 -10.85
CA HIS A 78 -0.83 -21.05 -11.87
C HIS A 78 -2.24 -20.67 -11.41
N THR A 79 -2.37 -20.08 -10.22
CA THR A 79 -3.64 -19.74 -9.58
C THR A 79 -4.21 -18.40 -10.05
N ALA A 80 -3.41 -17.59 -10.77
CA ALA A 80 -3.86 -16.31 -11.32
C ALA A 80 -5.05 -16.51 -12.28
N ARG A 81 -6.09 -15.71 -12.09
CA ARG A 81 -7.34 -15.77 -12.87
C ARG A 81 -7.38 -14.77 -14.02
N ASP A 82 -6.26 -14.11 -14.30
CA ASP A 82 -6.15 -13.05 -15.30
C ASP A 82 -6.35 -13.59 -16.73
N LYS A 83 -6.90 -12.75 -17.60
CA LYS A 83 -7.06 -13.10 -19.02
C LYS A 83 -5.77 -12.77 -19.74
N TRP A 84 -5.06 -13.81 -20.17
CA TRP A 84 -3.83 -13.70 -20.95
C TRP A 84 -4.15 -13.33 -22.41
N GLY A 85 -3.28 -12.53 -23.02
CA GLY A 85 -3.40 -12.04 -24.38
C GLY A 85 -2.29 -11.04 -24.70
N VAL A 86 -2.36 -10.36 -25.85
CA VAL A 86 -1.40 -9.30 -26.22
C VAL A 86 -1.41 -8.17 -25.18
N GLN A 87 -2.59 -7.87 -24.64
CA GLN A 87 -2.76 -7.00 -23.49
C GLN A 87 -3.44 -7.80 -22.37
N PRO A 88 -2.69 -8.32 -21.38
CA PRO A 88 -3.26 -9.09 -20.30
C PRO A 88 -4.22 -8.19 -19.49
N VAL A 89 -5.40 -8.73 -19.18
CA VAL A 89 -6.42 -8.01 -18.42
C VAL A 89 -6.53 -8.63 -17.03
N PRO A 90 -6.20 -7.87 -15.96
CA PRO A 90 -6.36 -8.36 -14.60
C PRO A 90 -7.83 -8.64 -14.30
N GLN A 91 -8.12 -9.78 -13.70
CA GLN A 91 -9.48 -10.15 -13.26
C GLN A 91 -9.69 -9.88 -11.77
N TYR A 92 -8.65 -9.48 -11.03
CA TYR A 92 -8.79 -8.99 -9.67
C TYR A 92 -9.41 -7.58 -9.63
N HIS A 93 -10.19 -7.28 -8.59
CA HIS A 93 -10.76 -5.95 -8.38
C HIS A 93 -9.63 -4.91 -8.19
N ARG A 94 -9.84 -3.65 -8.59
CA ARG A 94 -8.85 -2.60 -8.35
C ARG A 94 -8.80 -2.30 -6.85
N ILE A 95 -7.80 -2.83 -6.15
CA ILE A 95 -7.69 -2.73 -4.69
C ILE A 95 -6.91 -1.48 -4.31
N GLY A 96 -7.50 -0.65 -3.44
CA GLY A 96 -6.80 0.46 -2.78
C GLY A 96 -6.09 0.01 -1.51
N PHE A 97 -5.13 0.79 -1.01
CA PHE A 97 -4.36 0.42 0.19
C PHE A 97 -5.23 0.15 1.42
N ARG A 98 -6.22 1.02 1.69
CA ARG A 98 -7.17 0.82 2.79
C ARG A 98 -7.95 -0.49 2.69
N GLU A 99 -8.32 -0.89 1.48
CA GLU A 99 -9.02 -2.14 1.24
C GLU A 99 -8.10 -3.34 1.45
N LEU A 100 -6.83 -3.23 1.04
CA LEU A 100 -5.81 -4.24 1.30
C LEU A 100 -5.64 -4.51 2.81
N VAL A 101 -5.53 -3.45 3.61
CA VAL A 101 -5.46 -3.56 5.09
C VAL A 101 -6.71 -4.25 5.64
N LYS A 102 -7.90 -3.87 5.16
CA LYS A 102 -9.15 -4.48 5.59
C LYS A 102 -9.21 -5.98 5.24
N ILE A 103 -8.76 -6.38 4.05
CA ILE A 103 -8.70 -7.79 3.63
C ILE A 103 -7.74 -8.57 4.54
N HIS A 104 -6.58 -7.98 4.84
CA HIS A 104 -5.60 -8.57 5.75
C HIS A 104 -6.17 -8.78 7.16
N ASP A 105 -6.76 -7.74 7.76
CA ASP A 105 -7.35 -7.83 9.11
C ASP A 105 -8.50 -8.84 9.16
N GLN A 106 -9.36 -8.87 8.13
CA GLN A 106 -10.44 -9.86 8.00
C GLN A 106 -9.89 -11.29 7.86
N ARG A 107 -8.77 -11.46 7.14
CA ARG A 107 -8.08 -12.75 7.02
C ARG A 107 -7.53 -13.20 8.36
N LEU A 108 -6.81 -12.34 9.09
CA LEU A 108 -6.31 -12.62 10.44
C LEU A 108 -7.44 -12.98 11.41
N ALA A 109 -8.55 -12.22 11.39
CA ALA A 109 -9.72 -12.50 12.21
C ALA A 109 -10.35 -13.87 11.90
N ARG A 110 -10.32 -14.31 10.64
CA ARG A 110 -10.78 -15.66 10.25
C ARG A 110 -9.81 -16.77 10.65
N GLN A 111 -8.50 -16.48 10.66
CA GLN A 111 -7.45 -17.45 10.95
C GLN A 111 -7.12 -17.59 12.45
N GLY A 112 -7.53 -16.63 13.27
CA GLY A 112 -7.15 -16.58 14.69
C GLY A 112 -8.06 -15.72 15.55
N GLY A 113 -9.37 -15.73 15.30
CA GLY A 113 -10.35 -15.36 16.32
C GLY A 113 -10.37 -16.43 17.44
N SER A 114 -9.40 -16.37 18.33
CA SER A 114 -9.37 -17.04 19.63
C SER A 114 -8.68 -16.13 20.64
#